data_AF-A0A243W4T1-F1
#
_entry.id   AF-A0A243W4T1-F1
#
_cell.length_a   1.000
_cell.length_b   1.000
_cell.length_c   1.000
_cell.angle_alpha   90.00
_cell.angle_beta   90.00
_cell.angle_gamma   90.00
#
_symmetry.space_group_name_H-M   'P 1'
#
loop_
_entity.id
_entity.type
_entity.pdbx_description
1 polymer ?
#
loop_
_entity_poly.entity_id
_entity_poly.type
_entity_poly.pdbx_seq_one_letter_code
_entity_poly.pdbx_strand_id
1 'polypeptide(L)'
;MTRSVFTPIPAELPEAERAARLKRQHQAEWGLAVARLGGTEPSPDILQALQRYIDGALSLAELAGLPPPPHAPSAVVEATLRREQFTR
;
A
#
# COMPACT_ATOMS: atom_id res chain seq x y z
N MET A 1 5.68 -18.12 -8.36
CA MET A 1 4.82 -17.32 -7.47
C MET A 1 5.73 -16.42 -6.66
N THR A 2 5.73 -15.11 -6.92
CA THR A 2 6.48 -14.15 -6.10
C THR A 2 5.90 -14.20 -4.69
N ARG A 3 6.74 -14.58 -3.72
CA ARG A 3 6.36 -14.56 -2.30
C ARG A 3 5.98 -13.12 -1.96
N SER A 4 4.74 -12.89 -1.50
CA SER A 4 4.32 -11.54 -1.10
C SER A 4 5.28 -11.03 -0.04
N VAL A 5 5.60 -9.74 -0.10
CA VAL A 5 6.44 -9.06 0.91
C VAL A 5 5.64 -8.76 2.19
N PHE A 6 4.32 -8.90 2.13
CA PHE A 6 3.40 -8.66 3.24
C PHE A 6 3.15 -9.93 4.04
N THR A 7 2.75 -9.74 5.29
CA THR A 7 2.35 -10.83 6.18
C THR A 7 1.10 -11.53 5.62
N PRO A 8 1.05 -12.88 5.62
CA PRO A 8 -0.12 -13.61 5.18
C PRO A 8 -1.36 -13.24 5.98
N ILE A 9 -2.49 -13.06 5.29
CA ILE A 9 -3.78 -12.77 5.93
C ILE A 9 -4.25 -14.03 6.68
N PRO A 10 -4.59 -13.94 7.99
CA PRO A 10 -5.04 -15.09 8.76
C PRO A 10 -6.33 -15.68 8.19
N ALA A 11 -6.37 -17.01 8.04
CA ALA A 11 -7.52 -17.73 7.49
C ALA A 11 -8.75 -17.67 8.40
N GLU A 12 -8.52 -17.51 9.71
CA GLU A 12 -9.55 -17.52 10.76
C GLU A 12 -10.31 -16.19 10.90
N LEU A 13 -9.93 -15.16 10.14
CA LEU A 13 -10.68 -13.91 10.12
C LEU A 13 -12.09 -14.10 9.55
N PRO A 14 -13.09 -13.33 10.04
CA PRO A 14 -14.40 -13.26 9.43
C PRO A 14 -14.28 -12.97 7.93
N GLU A 15 -15.14 -13.59 7.12
CA GLU A 15 -15.05 -13.51 5.65
C GLU A 15 -15.03 -12.07 5.13
N ALA A 16 -15.86 -11.19 5.69
CA ALA A 16 -15.91 -9.78 5.32
C ALA A 16 -14.59 -9.05 5.62
N GLU A 17 -13.98 -9.34 6.77
CA GLU A 17 -12.69 -8.75 7.14
C GLU A 17 -11.56 -9.30 6.27
N ARG A 18 -11.56 -10.61 6.01
CA ARG A 18 -10.59 -11.25 5.11
C ARG A 18 -10.66 -10.68 3.71
N ALA A 19 -11.87 -10.50 3.16
CA ALA A 19 -12.08 -9.88 1.86
C ALA A 19 -11.60 -8.42 1.82
N ALA A 20 -11.84 -7.65 2.89
CA ALA A 20 -11.32 -6.29 3.01
C ALA A 20 -9.79 -6.26 3.04
N ARG A 21 -9.14 -7.11 3.84
CA ARG A 21 -7.67 -7.19 3.90
C ARG A 21 -7.07 -7.65 2.56
N LEU A 22 -7.68 -8.61 1.88
CA LEU A 22 -7.25 -9.06 0.54
C LEU A 22 -7.31 -7.93 -0.48
N LYS A 23 -8.40 -7.15 -0.47
CA LYS A 23 -8.53 -5.97 -1.35
C LYS A 23 -7.42 -4.95 -1.08
N ARG A 24 -7.15 -4.64 0.20
CA ARG A 24 -6.07 -3.70 0.58
C ARG A 24 -4.70 -4.23 0.21
N GLN A 25 -4.44 -5.53 0.41
CA GLN A 25 -3.18 -6.16 0.01
C GLN A 25 -2.97 -6.06 -1.50
N HIS A 26 -3.98 -6.35 -2.30
CA HIS A 26 -3.88 -6.23 -3.75
C HIS A 26 -3.54 -4.79 -4.19
N GLN A 27 -4.16 -3.79 -3.56
CA GLN A 27 -3.85 -2.38 -3.82
C GLN A 27 -2.41 -2.02 -3.43
N ALA A 28 -1.94 -2.48 -2.26
CA ALA A 28 -0.58 -2.25 -1.80
C ALA A 28 0.47 -2.93 -2.70
N GLU A 29 0.21 -4.16 -3.14
CA GLU A 29 1.08 -4.89 -4.08
C GLU A 29 1.14 -4.20 -5.44
N TRP A 30 0.01 -3.69 -5.93
CA TRP A 30 -0.02 -2.91 -7.17
C TRP A 30 0.79 -1.61 -7.04
N GLY A 31 0.60 -0.85 -5.96
CA GLY A 31 1.36 0.37 -5.70
C GLY A 31 2.87 0.11 -5.59
N LEU A 32 3.26 -0.96 -4.90
CA LEU A 32 4.64 -1.42 -4.78
C LEU A 32 5.24 -1.78 -6.16
N ALA A 33 4.49 -2.49 -7.00
CA ALA A 33 4.93 -2.84 -8.34
C ALA A 33 5.14 -1.59 -9.21
N VAL A 34 4.21 -0.63 -9.17
CA VAL A 34 4.33 0.66 -9.88
C VAL A 34 5.56 1.44 -9.40
N ALA A 35 5.81 1.51 -8.09
CA ALA A 35 6.99 2.16 -7.53
C ALA A 35 8.29 1.57 -8.08
N ARG A 36 8.39 0.23 -8.04
CA ARG A 36 9.55 -0.51 -8.53
C ARG A 36 9.76 -0.34 -10.04
N LEU A 37 8.70 -0.37 -10.83
CA LEU A 37 8.77 -0.09 -12.27
C LEU A 37 9.27 1.33 -12.55
N GLY A 38 8.94 2.30 -11.69
CA GLY A 38 9.47 3.67 -11.72
C GLY A 38 10.88 3.81 -11.15
N GLY A 39 11.57 2.71 -10.80
CA GLY A 39 12.92 2.72 -10.24
C GLY A 39 12.99 3.15 -8.77
N THR A 40 11.84 3.25 -8.08
CA THR A 40 11.79 3.58 -6.65
C THR A 40 11.62 2.30 -5.84
N GLU A 41 12.64 1.94 -5.06
CA GLU A 41 12.49 0.89 -4.06
C GLU A 41 11.93 1.51 -2.76
N PRO A 42 10.74 1.10 -2.30
CA PRO A 42 10.16 1.66 -1.08
C PRO A 42 10.99 1.29 0.15
N SER A 43 11.10 2.24 1.08
CA SER A 43 11.79 2.02 2.35
C SER A 43 11.04 1.01 3.24
N PRO A 44 11.74 0.42 4.23
CA PRO A 44 11.11 -0.45 5.22
C PRO A 44 9.93 0.22 5.95
N ASP A 45 10.02 1.53 6.22
CA ASP A 45 8.95 2.29 6.87
C ASP A 45 7.66 2.34 6.03
N ILE A 46 7.82 2.48 4.70
CA ILE A 46 6.68 2.45 3.77
C ILE A 46 6.07 1.05 3.70
N LEU A 47 6.91 0.00 3.67
CA LEU A 47 6.41 -1.38 3.72
C LEU A 47 5.63 -1.66 5.02
N GLN A 48 6.10 -1.13 6.15
CA GLN A 48 5.40 -1.24 7.43
C GLN A 48 4.08 -0.46 7.43
N ALA A 49 4.05 0.75 6.87
CA ALA A 49 2.83 1.53 6.73
C ALA A 49 1.79 0.83 5.84
N LEU A 50 2.23 0.23 4.73
CA LEU A 50 1.39 -0.58 3.85
C LEU A 50 0.86 -1.83 4.57
N GLN A 51 1.68 -2.50 5.37
CA GLN A 51 1.21 -3.61 6.21
C GLN A 51 0.11 -3.16 7.19
N ARG A 52 0.30 -2.03 7.88
CA ARG A 52 -0.72 -1.47 8.78
C ARG A 52 -2.01 -1.10 8.05
N TYR A 53 -1.90 -0.59 6.82
CA TYR A 53 -3.05 -0.35 5.96
C TYR A 53 -3.79 -1.66 5.62
N ILE A 54 -3.06 -2.72 5.23
CA ILE A 54 -3.63 -4.05 4.95
C ILE A 54 -4.39 -4.57 6.18
N ASP A 55 -3.78 -4.48 7.35
CA ASP A 55 -4.37 -4.90 8.62
C ASP A 55 -5.55 -4.03 9.07
N GLY A 56 -5.78 -2.89 8.42
CA GLY A 56 -6.84 -1.95 8.77
C GLY A 56 -6.51 -1.06 9.97
N ALA A 57 -5.28 -1.11 10.47
CA ALA A 57 -4.77 -0.26 11.54
C ALA A 57 -4.36 1.16 11.05
N LEU A 58 -4.42 1.37 9.73
CA LEU A 58 -4.21 2.66 9.08
C LEU A 58 -5.26 2.80 7.97
N SER A 59 -5.93 3.94 7.91
CA SER A 59 -6.82 4.27 6.79
C SER A 59 -6.01 4.72 5.58
N LEU A 60 -6.64 4.70 4.39
CA LEU A 60 -6.01 5.21 3.17
C LEU A 60 -5.68 6.71 3.28
N ALA A 61 -6.53 7.48 3.95
CA ALA A 61 -6.31 8.92 4.16
C ALA A 61 -5.10 9.19 5.05
N GLU A 62 -4.93 8.41 6.12
CA GLU A 62 -3.74 8.49 6.98
C GLU A 62 -2.49 8.03 6.25
N LEU A 63 -2.58 6.98 5.42
CA LEU A 63 -1.47 6.52 4.58
C LEU A 63 -1.02 7.63 3.60
N ALA A 64 -1.96 8.34 2.98
CA ALA A 64 -1.67 9.45 2.08
C ALA A 64 -1.09 10.68 2.80
N GLY A 65 -1.43 10.85 4.07
CA GLY A 65 -0.93 11.94 4.92
C GLY A 65 0.42 11.67 5.57
N LEU A 66 1.00 10.47 5.42
CA LEU A 66 2.33 10.19 5.94
C LEU A 66 3.34 11.13 5.28
N PRO A 67 4.18 11.83 6.06
CA PRO A 67 5.24 12.65 5.48
C PRO A 67 6.11 11.76 4.60
N PRO A 68 6.55 12.23 3.43
CA PRO A 68 7.51 11.48 2.65
C PRO A 68 8.71 11.16 3.56
N PRO A 69 9.26 9.94 3.50
CA PRO A 69 10.44 9.62 4.29
C PRO A 69 11.51 10.70 4.07
N PRO A 70 12.34 11.01 5.08
CA PRO A 70 13.27 12.15 5.04
C PRO A 70 14.29 12.12 3.88
N HIS A 71 14.26 11.09 3.04
CA HIS A 71 14.94 11.02 1.76
C HIS A 71 13.97 10.64 0.63
N ALA A 72 13.66 11.66 -0.18
CA ALA A 72 13.03 11.67 -1.50
C ALA A 72 11.49 11.91 -1.58
N PRO A 73 11.05 12.87 -2.43
CA PRO A 73 9.64 13.11 -2.73
C PRO A 73 9.12 11.92 -3.55
N SER A 74 8.21 11.15 -2.96
CA SER A 74 7.70 9.92 -3.57
C SER A 74 6.78 10.25 -4.75
N ALA A 75 7.32 10.11 -5.96
CA ALA A 75 6.57 10.13 -7.23
C ALA A 75 5.36 9.16 -7.23
N VAL A 76 5.35 8.16 -6.34
CA VAL A 76 4.25 7.22 -6.16
C VAL A 76 3.04 7.91 -5.54
N VAL A 77 3.23 8.77 -4.53
CA VAL A 77 2.14 9.53 -3.91
C VAL A 77 1.51 10.49 -4.94
N GLU A 78 2.35 11.18 -5.73
CA GLU A 78 1.86 12.03 -6.82
C GLU A 78 1.12 11.24 -7.91
N ALA A 79 1.63 10.08 -8.31
CA ALA A 79 1.01 9.24 -9.34
C ALA A 79 -0.35 8.68 -8.88
N THR A 80 -0.46 8.26 -7.62
CA THR A 80 -1.71 7.78 -7.02
C THR A 80 -2.75 8.89 -6.95
N LEU A 81 -2.37 10.09 -6.48
CA LEU A 81 -3.27 11.24 -6.42
C LEU A 81 -3.75 11.69 -7.81
N ARG A 82 -2.86 11.73 -8.81
CA ARG A 82 -3.23 12.09 -10.19
C ARG A 82 -4.24 11.12 -10.79
N ARG A 83 -4.07 9.81 -10.58
CA ARG A 83 -4.98 8.81 -11.16
C ARG A 83 -6.39 8.88 -10.56
N GLU A 84 -6.51 9.18 -9.28
CA GLU A 84 -7.82 9.39 -8.63
C GLU A 84 -8.56 10.61 -9.23
N GLN A 85 -7.83 11.68 -9.57
CA GLN A 85 -8.42 12.91 -10.14
C GLN A 85 -9.01 12.72 -11.56
N PHE A 86 -8.44 11.81 -12.37
CA PHE A 86 -8.90 11.55 -13.74
C PHE A 86 -10.00 10.49 -13.86
N THR A 87 -10.43 9.88 -12.74
CA THR A 87 -11.46 8.81 -12.73
C THR A 87 -12.82 9.34 -12.22
N ARG A 88 -12.99 10.66 -12.14
CA ARG A 88 -14.25 11.35 -11.80
C ARG A 88 -15.01 11.81 -13.03
#